data_AF-A0AAD8T0N9-F1
#
_entry.id   AF-A0AAD8T0N9-F1
#
_cell.length_a   1.000
_cell.length_b   1.000
_cell.length_c   1.000
_cell.angle_alpha   90.00
_cell.angle_beta   90.00
_cell.angle_gamma   90.00
#
_symmetry.space_group_name_H-M   'P 1'
#
loop_
_entity.id
_entity.type
_entity.pdbx_description
1 polymer ?
#
loop_
_entity_poly.entity_id
_entity_poly.type
_entity_poly.pdbx_seq_one_letter_code
_entity_poly.pdbx_strand_id
1 'polypeptide(L)'
;MQQLLRGASLLRLYECSRGLPSANYSCRKLVLTKLNAMSEGIRATYSRRAASKNIEIKKDDETIMEKEDVTESTLEIERIRGDPSMLQSMTVKELRELTRRMGVSGKGNKKDLVSALMNSLGQEVTDKDGASTVEKVGPSEVPSKRKGAASVVVEQNLETSEVISATPSKRSRTKLKSTKGTTPKKNSVTTVKLNKTSIQKETVVVHGTVDDAEPWTLLVHKKPRPEWIPYNPKVMRPPPLGKDTRAVKILSWNVNGLRALMKSRGFSVHELAQREDFDILCLQETKMQEKDVEVIKESLLEGYTNSFWTCSVSKLGYSGTAIISRVKPLSIKYGLGVPDHDTEGRVVTVEFDDFYLLTAYVPNSGDGLKRLTYRVTEWDPCLGNYMKELEKSKPVILTGDLNCAHQEIDIHDPAGNSRSAGFTKEERKSFETNFLSKGFVDTFRKQHPDVVGYSYWGYRHNCRKTNRGWRLDYFLVSESIAERVHDSYILPDVSASDHSPLGLILKL
;
A
#
# COMPACT_ATOMS: atom_id res chain seq x y z
N MET A 1 -23.94 28.72 67.13
CA MET A 1 -23.16 28.01 66.09
C MET A 1 -23.92 28.19 64.78
N GLN A 2 -23.25 28.85 63.83
CA GLN A 2 -23.60 29.32 62.48
C GLN A 2 -25.04 29.32 61.94
N GLN A 3 -25.35 30.49 61.41
CA GLN A 3 -26.54 31.00 60.75
C GLN A 3 -26.39 30.89 59.21
N LEU A 4 -27.55 30.92 58.51
CA LEU A 4 -27.78 31.58 57.19
C LEU A 4 -27.19 30.86 55.93
N LEU A 5 -27.82 30.75 54.75
CA LEU A 5 -28.98 31.38 54.10
C LEU A 5 -29.40 30.57 52.86
N ARG A 6 -30.71 30.62 52.54
CA ARG A 6 -31.39 30.84 51.23
C ARG A 6 -30.56 30.65 49.95
N GLY A 7 -31.01 30.04 48.85
CA GLY A 7 -32.36 29.93 48.28
C GLY A 7 -32.31 30.29 46.78
N ALA A 8 -33.28 29.78 46.02
CA ALA A 8 -33.76 30.23 44.70
C ALA A 8 -33.20 29.60 43.39
N SER A 9 -34.17 28.97 42.70
CA SER A 9 -34.55 29.15 41.27
C SER A 9 -33.66 28.58 40.16
N LEU A 10 -34.21 27.62 39.41
CA LEU A 10 -34.48 27.78 37.98
C LEU A 10 -35.41 26.67 37.44
N LEU A 11 -36.66 27.07 37.19
CA LEU A 11 -37.55 26.44 36.21
C LEU A 11 -37.12 26.93 34.81
N ARG A 12 -37.00 26.03 33.83
CA ARG A 12 -37.55 26.26 32.49
C ARG A 12 -37.81 24.93 31.77
N LEU A 13 -39.06 24.77 31.37
CA LEU A 13 -39.69 23.63 30.70
C LEU A 13 -39.79 23.86 29.17
N TYR A 14 -40.16 22.77 28.48
CA TYR A 14 -40.79 22.64 27.15
C TYR A 14 -39.89 22.78 25.91
N GLU A 15 -40.12 22.10 24.78
CA GLU A 15 -40.60 20.75 24.39
C GLU A 15 -40.71 20.80 22.85
N CYS A 16 -40.44 19.66 22.21
CA CYS A 16 -41.09 19.10 21.02
C CYS A 16 -41.59 19.98 19.83
N SER A 17 -41.17 19.62 18.60
CA SER A 17 -41.99 18.93 17.58
C SER A 17 -41.91 19.46 16.12
N ARG A 18 -41.90 18.50 15.15
CA ARG A 18 -42.33 18.55 13.72
C ARG A 18 -41.46 19.39 12.74
N GLY A 19 -41.19 19.06 11.47
CA GLY A 19 -41.53 17.99 10.54
C GLY A 19 -41.41 18.48 9.07
N LEU A 20 -40.57 17.82 8.23
CA LEU A 20 -40.54 17.75 6.73
C LEU A 20 -40.29 19.04 5.89
N PRO A 21 -39.94 19.00 4.57
CA PRO A 21 -39.77 17.86 3.64
C PRO A 21 -38.49 17.86 2.75
N SER A 22 -38.38 16.78 1.96
CA SER A 22 -37.50 16.51 0.82
C SER A 22 -37.24 17.65 -0.19
N ALA A 23 -36.00 17.74 -0.69
CA ALA A 23 -35.67 18.41 -1.95
C ALA A 23 -34.69 17.57 -2.79
N ASN A 24 -35.20 17.05 -3.90
CA ASN A 24 -34.41 16.64 -5.07
C ASN A 24 -33.91 17.91 -5.76
N TYR A 25 -32.59 18.05 -5.96
CA TYR A 25 -32.06 18.94 -7.00
C TYR A 25 -30.95 18.25 -7.80
N SER A 26 -31.34 17.89 -9.02
CA SER A 26 -30.45 17.78 -10.18
C SER A 26 -29.69 19.09 -10.39
N CYS A 27 -28.37 19.03 -10.46
CA CYS A 27 -27.58 20.12 -11.06
C CYS A 27 -26.32 19.59 -11.78
N ARG A 28 -26.53 18.68 -12.75
CA ARG A 28 -25.56 18.46 -13.84
C ARG A 28 -25.73 19.58 -14.88
N LYS A 29 -25.30 20.82 -14.59
CA LYS A 29 -24.98 21.80 -15.65
C LYS A 29 -24.25 23.09 -15.23
N LEU A 30 -23.84 23.26 -13.97
CA LEU A 30 -23.19 24.50 -13.52
C LEU A 30 -21.71 24.36 -13.12
N VAL A 31 -21.01 23.34 -13.64
CA VAL A 31 -19.58 23.09 -13.32
C VAL A 31 -18.65 23.32 -14.52
N LEU A 32 -19.16 23.41 -15.75
CA LEU A 32 -18.29 23.58 -16.94
C LEU A 32 -17.90 25.04 -17.25
N THR A 33 -18.56 26.04 -16.68
CA THR A 33 -18.30 27.46 -17.01
C THR A 33 -17.31 28.14 -16.07
N LYS A 34 -16.92 27.51 -14.95
CA LYS A 34 -15.94 28.08 -13.99
C LYS A 34 -14.50 27.61 -14.22
N LEU A 35 -14.27 26.58 -15.04
CA LEU A 35 -12.92 26.08 -15.35
C LEU A 35 -12.22 26.84 -16.48
N ASN A 36 -12.96 27.56 -17.34
CA ASN A 36 -12.40 28.35 -18.44
C ASN A 36 -12.15 29.83 -18.10
N ALA A 37 -12.59 30.32 -16.93
CA ALA A 37 -12.43 31.71 -16.52
C ALA A 37 -11.16 31.97 -15.67
N MET A 38 -10.34 30.94 -15.39
CA MET A 38 -9.12 31.07 -14.59
C MET A 38 -7.82 31.03 -15.41
N SER A 39 -7.88 31.00 -16.75
CA SER A 39 -6.68 31.05 -17.60
C SER A 39 -6.33 32.46 -18.13
N GLU A 40 -7.10 33.51 -17.83
CA GLU A 40 -6.84 34.87 -18.34
C GLU A 40 -6.71 35.96 -17.25
N GLY A 41 -6.72 35.60 -15.97
CA GLY A 41 -6.77 36.58 -14.86
C GLY A 41 -5.46 36.89 -14.14
N ILE A 42 -4.28 36.48 -14.65
CA ILE A 42 -2.98 36.77 -14.00
C ILE A 42 -2.06 37.51 -14.97
N ARG A 43 -2.45 38.74 -15.30
CA ARG A 43 -1.53 39.77 -15.78
C ARG A 43 -2.10 41.13 -15.34
N ALA A 44 -1.22 41.94 -14.74
CA ALA A 44 -1.48 43.24 -14.12
C ALA A 44 -2.02 43.17 -12.68
N THR A 45 -1.14 43.39 -11.70
CA THR A 45 -0.98 44.70 -11.02
C THR A 45 -0.02 44.53 -9.84
N TYR A 46 1.20 45.05 -9.96
CA TYR A 46 2.01 45.43 -8.81
C TYR A 46 2.54 46.84 -9.04
N SER A 47 2.06 47.79 -8.25
CA SER A 47 2.60 49.15 -8.19
C SER A 47 2.26 49.80 -6.84
N ARG A 48 3.33 50.09 -6.07
CA ARG A 48 3.50 51.15 -5.02
C ARG A 48 2.67 51.01 -3.74
N ARG A 49 3.09 51.38 -2.52
CA ARG A 49 4.24 52.03 -1.81
C ARG A 49 3.96 51.73 -0.30
N ALA A 50 4.84 51.78 0.71
CA ALA A 50 5.90 52.72 1.15
C ALA A 50 6.77 52.00 2.24
N ALA A 51 8.11 52.03 2.24
CA ALA A 51 9.06 53.04 2.79
C ALA A 51 8.97 53.22 4.33
N SER A 52 10.01 53.19 5.17
CA SER A 52 11.43 53.64 5.11
C SER A 52 12.28 52.91 6.19
N LYS A 53 13.63 52.87 6.27
CA LYS A 53 14.65 53.96 6.18
C LYS A 53 16.10 53.38 6.13
N ASN A 54 16.88 53.88 5.17
CA ASN A 54 18.33 54.17 5.07
C ASN A 54 19.44 53.17 5.49
N ILE A 55 20.36 52.86 4.56
CA ILE A 55 21.75 53.39 4.46
C ILE A 55 22.34 53.01 3.06
N GLU A 56 23.20 53.89 2.53
CA GLU A 56 23.59 54.10 1.13
C GLU A 56 24.47 53.01 0.47
N ILE A 57 24.25 52.78 -0.83
CA ILE A 57 25.20 52.19 -1.78
C ILE A 57 25.29 53.11 -3.02
N LYS A 58 26.51 53.44 -3.44
CA LYS A 58 26.82 54.08 -4.73
C LYS A 58 26.57 53.10 -5.87
N LYS A 59 25.90 53.59 -6.92
CA LYS A 59 25.65 52.92 -8.21
C LYS A 59 26.91 52.76 -9.05
N ASP A 60 26.83 51.76 -9.93
CA ASP A 60 27.50 51.48 -11.22
C ASP A 60 27.94 49.99 -11.15
N ASP A 61 27.36 49.00 -11.85
CA ASP A 61 27.05 48.91 -13.28
C ASP A 61 25.95 47.84 -13.55
N GLU A 62 25.21 48.01 -14.65
CA GLU A 62 24.08 47.19 -15.10
C GLU A 62 24.51 46.05 -16.06
N THR A 63 23.98 44.83 -15.80
CA THR A 63 23.25 43.98 -16.76
C THR A 63 23.92 43.42 -18.03
N ILE A 64 24.51 42.21 -17.97
CA ILE A 64 24.50 41.20 -19.07
C ILE A 64 24.64 39.81 -18.42
N MET A 65 23.62 38.91 -18.45
CA MET A 65 23.84 37.44 -18.29
C MET A 65 22.63 36.49 -18.44
N GLU A 66 21.45 36.89 -18.97
CA GLU A 66 20.31 35.94 -19.09
C GLU A 66 19.69 35.81 -20.50
N LYS A 67 20.38 36.25 -21.56
CA LYS A 67 19.88 36.09 -22.95
C LYS A 67 20.68 35.12 -23.85
N GLU A 68 21.78 34.53 -23.38
CA GLU A 68 22.65 33.72 -24.25
C GLU A 68 22.27 32.22 -24.31
N ASP A 69 21.66 31.65 -23.26
CA ASP A 69 21.48 30.18 -23.13
C ASP A 69 20.33 29.61 -24.00
N VAL A 70 19.33 30.44 -24.33
CA VAL A 70 18.19 30.02 -25.19
C VAL A 70 18.57 30.06 -26.67
N THR A 71 19.50 30.92 -27.07
CA THR A 71 19.95 31.04 -28.47
C THR A 71 20.88 29.90 -28.90
N GLU A 72 21.75 29.42 -28.02
CA GLU A 72 22.73 28.37 -28.33
C GLU A 72 22.07 26.99 -28.56
N SER A 73 21.05 26.69 -27.75
CA SER A 73 20.28 25.44 -27.83
C SER A 73 19.42 25.32 -29.09
N THR A 74 18.90 26.41 -29.63
CA THR A 74 18.19 26.43 -30.93
C THR A 74 19.13 26.29 -32.13
N LEU A 75 20.32 26.90 -32.07
CA LEU A 75 21.31 26.84 -33.14
C LEU A 75 21.92 25.43 -33.30
N GLU A 76 22.07 24.70 -32.19
CA GLU A 76 22.57 23.32 -32.18
C GLU A 76 21.60 22.35 -32.88
N ILE A 77 20.28 22.52 -32.67
CA ILE A 77 19.24 21.71 -33.33
C ILE A 77 19.17 22.02 -34.83
N GLU A 78 19.34 23.28 -35.23
CA GLU A 78 19.38 23.68 -36.65
C GLU A 78 20.63 23.13 -37.37
N ARG A 79 21.80 23.11 -36.71
CA ARG A 79 23.01 22.48 -37.26
C ARG A 79 22.83 20.99 -37.49
N ILE A 80 22.24 20.27 -36.54
CA ILE A 80 21.97 18.83 -36.66
C ILE A 80 20.95 18.54 -37.78
N ARG A 81 19.99 19.45 -38.01
CA ARG A 81 19.06 19.34 -39.15
C ARG A 81 19.75 19.54 -40.50
N GLY A 82 20.82 20.34 -40.55
CA GLY A 82 21.64 20.59 -41.75
C GLY A 82 22.63 19.47 -42.06
N ASP A 83 23.17 18.78 -41.06
CA ASP A 83 24.03 17.60 -41.21
C ASP A 83 23.67 16.48 -40.21
N PRO A 84 22.72 15.60 -40.58
CA PRO A 84 22.28 14.53 -39.68
C PRO A 84 23.32 13.42 -39.45
N SER A 85 24.44 13.41 -40.19
CA SER A 85 25.53 12.44 -39.97
C SER A 85 26.22 12.65 -38.61
N MET A 86 26.13 13.85 -38.03
CA MET A 86 26.63 14.18 -36.70
C MET A 86 26.00 13.33 -35.59
N LEU A 87 24.78 12.82 -35.78
CA LEU A 87 24.13 11.93 -34.81
C LEU A 87 24.90 10.62 -34.60
N GLN A 88 25.64 10.15 -35.61
CA GLN A 88 26.41 8.91 -35.52
C GLN A 88 27.67 9.06 -34.65
N SER A 89 28.25 10.27 -34.55
CA SER A 89 29.45 10.53 -33.75
C SER A 89 29.14 10.85 -32.28
N MET A 90 27.93 11.28 -31.95
CA MET A 90 27.51 11.60 -30.57
C MET A 90 27.55 10.41 -29.62
N THR A 91 27.78 10.69 -28.33
CA THR A 91 27.72 9.68 -27.27
C THR A 91 26.26 9.33 -26.92
N VAL A 92 26.05 8.18 -26.29
CA VAL A 92 24.69 7.74 -25.88
C VAL A 92 24.03 8.72 -24.90
N LYS A 93 24.82 9.40 -24.07
CA LYS A 93 24.31 10.40 -23.12
C LYS A 93 23.78 11.64 -23.85
N GLU A 94 24.52 12.13 -24.84
CA GLU A 94 24.13 13.29 -25.64
C GLU A 94 22.89 12.98 -26.51
N LEU A 95 22.81 11.78 -27.08
CA LEU A 95 21.64 11.34 -27.85
C LEU A 95 20.38 11.23 -26.99
N ARG A 96 20.50 10.79 -25.73
CA ARG A 96 19.37 10.75 -24.78
C ARG A 96 18.91 12.14 -24.37
N GLU A 97 19.84 13.07 -24.23
CA GLU A 97 19.53 14.45 -23.93
C GLU A 97 18.81 15.11 -25.11
N LEU A 98 19.31 14.89 -26.33
CA LEU A 98 18.71 15.43 -27.55
C LEU A 98 17.32 14.85 -27.84
N THR A 99 17.11 13.53 -27.66
CA THR A 99 15.77 12.92 -27.78
C THR A 99 14.77 13.51 -26.79
N ARG A 100 15.20 13.81 -25.55
CA ARG A 100 14.36 14.47 -24.56
C ARG A 100 14.02 15.91 -24.96
N ARG A 101 14.99 16.67 -25.47
CA ARG A 101 14.79 18.05 -25.93
C ARG A 101 13.87 18.14 -27.15
N MET A 102 14.02 17.21 -28.10
CA MET A 102 13.18 17.14 -29.31
C MET A 102 11.82 16.46 -29.08
N GLY A 103 11.54 15.99 -27.85
CA GLY A 103 10.28 15.31 -27.53
C GLY A 103 10.10 13.95 -28.21
N VAL A 104 11.19 13.32 -28.65
CA VAL A 104 11.17 12.05 -29.38
C VAL A 104 11.25 10.88 -28.39
N SER A 105 10.33 9.93 -28.49
CA SER A 105 10.33 8.72 -27.66
C SER A 105 11.32 7.67 -28.20
N GLY A 106 12.60 7.81 -27.83
CA GLY A 106 13.65 6.83 -28.15
C GLY A 106 14.13 6.11 -26.88
N LYS A 107 14.05 4.78 -26.83
CA LYS A 107 14.64 3.95 -25.76
C LYS A 107 15.42 2.80 -26.39
N GLY A 108 16.63 2.55 -25.89
CA GLY A 108 17.46 1.46 -26.41
C GLY A 108 18.94 1.79 -26.40
N ASN A 109 19.68 1.09 -27.27
CA ASN A 109 21.12 1.27 -27.49
C ASN A 109 21.38 2.49 -28.42
N LYS A 110 22.65 2.78 -28.73
CA LYS A 110 23.04 3.94 -29.55
C LYS A 110 22.32 3.96 -30.91
N LYS A 111 22.16 2.81 -31.56
CA LYS A 111 21.50 2.72 -32.88
C LYS A 111 20.02 3.08 -32.79
N ASP A 112 19.32 2.58 -31.77
CA ASP A 112 17.89 2.85 -31.57
C ASP A 112 17.61 4.35 -31.37
N LEU A 113 18.49 5.05 -30.64
CA LEU A 113 18.37 6.49 -30.37
C LEU A 113 18.66 7.31 -31.63
N VAL A 114 19.68 6.95 -32.41
CA VAL A 114 20.00 7.61 -33.68
C VAL A 114 18.87 7.41 -34.68
N SER A 115 18.35 6.20 -34.83
CA SER A 115 17.22 5.93 -35.73
C SER A 115 15.96 6.70 -35.33
N ALA A 116 15.66 6.81 -34.04
CA ALA A 116 14.51 7.59 -33.56
C ALA A 116 14.65 9.09 -33.89
N LEU A 117 15.86 9.65 -33.74
CA LEU A 117 16.13 11.05 -34.07
C LEU A 117 16.11 11.31 -35.58
N MET A 118 16.70 10.42 -36.39
CA MET A 118 16.69 10.51 -37.85
C MET A 118 15.27 10.45 -38.41
N ASN A 119 14.43 9.54 -37.88
CA ASN A 119 13.02 9.45 -38.25
C ASN A 119 12.24 10.72 -37.90
N SER A 120 12.55 11.37 -36.77
CA SER A 120 11.93 12.64 -36.38
C SER A 120 12.37 13.82 -37.24
N LEU A 121 13.53 13.72 -37.90
CA LEU A 121 14.07 14.74 -38.81
C LEU A 121 13.65 14.52 -40.27
N GLY A 122 12.92 13.43 -40.57
CA GLY A 122 12.35 13.17 -41.90
C GLY A 122 13.35 12.70 -42.95
N GLN A 123 14.47 12.07 -42.55
CA GLN A 123 15.43 11.48 -43.49
C GLN A 123 15.42 9.95 -43.44
N GLU A 124 15.38 9.32 -44.62
CA GLU A 124 15.55 7.87 -44.74
C GLU A 124 17.01 7.46 -44.50
N VAL A 125 17.20 6.32 -43.85
CA VAL A 125 18.49 5.70 -43.60
C VAL A 125 19.10 5.27 -44.95
N THR A 126 20.14 5.97 -45.40
CA THR A 126 20.96 5.46 -46.51
C THR A 126 21.98 4.48 -45.93
N ASP A 127 21.69 3.20 -46.05
CA ASP A 127 22.67 2.14 -45.82
C ASP A 127 23.74 2.23 -46.91
N LYS A 128 24.91 2.76 -46.56
CA LYS A 128 26.16 2.43 -47.23
C LYS A 128 26.87 1.39 -46.40
N ASP A 129 26.71 0.13 -46.79
CA ASP A 129 27.81 -0.82 -46.86
C ASP A 129 27.48 -1.90 -47.91
N GLY A 130 28.42 -2.11 -48.81
CA GLY A 130 28.25 -2.89 -50.03
C GLY A 130 28.30 -4.42 -49.82
N ALA A 131 27.64 -5.09 -50.77
CA ALA A 131 27.93 -6.40 -51.37
C ALA A 131 28.21 -7.59 -50.43
N SER A 132 27.55 -8.75 -50.49
CA SER A 132 26.94 -9.53 -51.58
C SER A 132 26.08 -10.63 -50.88
N THR A 133 25.15 -11.39 -51.44
CA THR A 133 24.85 -11.88 -52.80
C THR A 133 23.35 -12.23 -52.86
N VAL A 134 22.86 -12.31 -54.09
CA VAL A 134 21.49 -12.54 -54.55
C VAL A 134 20.99 -13.96 -54.27
N GLU A 135 19.74 -14.12 -53.86
CA GLU A 135 18.80 -15.03 -54.55
C GLU A 135 17.33 -14.66 -54.31
N LYS A 136 16.59 -14.54 -55.43
CA LYS A 136 15.15 -14.26 -55.53
C LYS A 136 14.37 -15.57 -55.56
N VAL A 137 13.30 -15.68 -54.78
CA VAL A 137 12.08 -16.42 -55.19
C VAL A 137 10.84 -15.68 -54.66
N GLY A 138 9.84 -15.51 -55.54
CA GLY A 138 8.56 -14.86 -55.30
C GLY A 138 7.50 -15.72 -54.56
N PRO A 139 6.22 -15.31 -54.58
CA PRO A 139 5.43 -15.14 -53.35
C PRO A 139 4.47 -16.29 -53.06
N SER A 140 4.23 -16.57 -51.77
CA SER A 140 3.04 -17.31 -51.35
C SER A 140 2.60 -16.93 -49.93
N GLU A 141 1.41 -16.33 -49.89
CA GLU A 141 0.33 -16.41 -48.90
C GLU A 141 0.58 -16.23 -47.39
N VAL A 142 -0.18 -15.28 -46.85
CA VAL A 142 -0.38 -14.92 -45.44
C VAL A 142 -1.14 -16.05 -44.71
N PRO A 143 -0.77 -16.38 -43.45
CA PRO A 143 -1.74 -16.12 -42.39
C PRO A 143 -1.13 -15.51 -41.12
N SER A 144 -1.92 -14.60 -40.58
CA SER A 144 -1.83 -13.91 -39.30
C SER A 144 -1.56 -14.83 -38.09
N LYS A 145 -0.54 -14.49 -37.27
CA LYS A 145 -0.34 -15.07 -35.93
C LYS A 145 -0.72 -14.10 -34.82
N ARG A 146 -1.73 -14.52 -34.05
CA ARG A 146 -2.16 -13.96 -32.77
C ARG A 146 -1.09 -14.16 -31.69
N LYS A 147 -1.08 -13.21 -30.74
CA LYS A 147 -0.33 -13.22 -29.48
C LYS A 147 -0.64 -14.47 -28.66
N GLY A 148 0.39 -15.16 -28.18
CA GLY A 148 0.28 -16.26 -27.22
C GLY A 148 -0.04 -15.74 -25.81
N ALA A 149 -1.12 -16.25 -25.22
CA ALA A 149 -1.44 -16.12 -23.81
C ALA A 149 -0.75 -17.24 -23.03
N ALA A 150 -0.16 -16.92 -21.87
CA ALA A 150 0.39 -17.90 -20.95
C ALA A 150 -0.75 -18.45 -20.07
N SER A 151 -1.02 -19.75 -20.17
CA SER A 151 -1.97 -20.48 -19.32
C SER A 151 -1.28 -20.97 -18.04
N VAL A 152 -1.92 -20.75 -16.89
CA VAL A 152 -1.54 -21.34 -15.60
C VAL A 152 -2.48 -22.49 -15.30
N VAL A 153 -1.92 -23.65 -14.95
CA VAL A 153 -2.66 -24.87 -14.58
C VAL A 153 -2.65 -24.98 -13.06
N VAL A 154 -3.82 -25.18 -12.44
CA VAL A 154 -3.98 -25.46 -11.01
C VAL A 154 -4.70 -26.79 -10.86
N GLU A 155 -4.11 -27.73 -10.12
CA GLU A 155 -4.71 -29.03 -9.78
C GLU A 155 -5.35 -28.94 -8.37
N GLN A 156 -6.59 -29.42 -8.21
CA GLN A 156 -7.24 -29.63 -6.91
C GLN A 156 -7.70 -31.09 -6.80
N ASN A 157 -7.51 -31.68 -5.62
CA ASN A 157 -8.10 -32.97 -5.23
C ASN A 157 -9.31 -32.71 -4.34
N LEU A 158 -10.48 -33.25 -4.71
CA LEU A 158 -11.69 -33.27 -3.89
C LEU A 158 -12.04 -34.72 -3.60
N GLU A 159 -12.02 -35.11 -2.33
CA GLU A 159 -12.66 -36.34 -1.85
C GLU A 159 -14.09 -36.01 -1.41
N THR A 160 -15.08 -36.59 -2.07
CA THR A 160 -16.47 -36.59 -1.62
C THR A 160 -16.75 -37.92 -0.91
N SER A 161 -17.23 -37.86 0.32
CA SER A 161 -17.82 -39.01 1.02
C SER A 161 -19.34 -38.84 1.02
N GLU A 162 -20.04 -39.63 0.20
CA GLU A 162 -21.49 -39.79 0.29
C GLU A 162 -21.86 -40.85 1.32
N VAL A 163 -22.79 -40.47 2.19
CA VAL A 163 -23.47 -41.31 3.17
C VAL A 163 -24.56 -42.10 2.45
N ILE A 164 -24.49 -43.44 2.49
CA ILE A 164 -25.63 -44.29 2.14
C ILE A 164 -26.11 -45.06 3.37
N SER A 165 -27.38 -44.83 3.68
CA SER A 165 -28.19 -45.43 4.71
C SER A 165 -28.38 -46.95 4.56
N ALA A 166 -28.32 -47.67 5.67
CA ALA A 166 -28.94 -48.99 5.81
C ALA A 166 -29.68 -49.07 7.16
N THR A 167 -30.98 -49.39 7.11
CA THR A 167 -31.91 -49.54 8.23
C THR A 167 -31.71 -50.88 8.98
N PRO A 168 -32.21 -51.00 10.23
CA PRO A 168 -31.72 -51.97 11.21
C PRO A 168 -32.55 -53.26 11.31
N SER A 169 -31.91 -54.36 11.72
CA SER A 169 -32.59 -55.50 12.33
C SER A 169 -31.81 -56.05 13.54
N LYS A 170 -32.59 -56.43 14.56
CA LYS A 170 -32.26 -56.70 15.96
C LYS A 170 -31.51 -58.03 16.16
N ARG A 171 -30.66 -58.08 17.19
CA ARG A 171 -30.50 -59.09 18.28
C ARG A 171 -29.02 -59.30 18.62
N SER A 172 -28.53 -58.79 19.74
CA SER A 172 -28.50 -59.38 21.09
C SER A 172 -27.20 -60.13 21.41
N ARG A 173 -26.54 -59.66 22.49
CA ARG A 173 -25.78 -60.44 23.50
C ARG A 173 -24.65 -61.37 23.00
N THR A 174 -23.41 -61.12 23.43
CA THR A 174 -22.76 -61.77 24.61
C THR A 174 -21.23 -61.51 24.63
N LYS A 175 -20.71 -61.37 25.86
CA LYS A 175 -19.31 -61.27 26.30
C LYS A 175 -18.37 -62.39 25.79
N LEU A 176 -17.10 -62.03 25.55
CA LEU A 176 -15.84 -62.61 26.10
C LEU A 176 -14.67 -62.00 25.27
N LYS A 177 -13.70 -61.24 25.79
CA LYS A 177 -12.61 -61.53 26.76
C LYS A 177 -11.74 -62.74 26.37
N SER A 178 -10.57 -62.49 25.78
CA SER A 178 -9.22 -62.97 26.16
C SER A 178 -8.22 -62.80 24.99
N THR A 179 -7.17 -61.99 25.14
CA THR A 179 -5.75 -62.33 25.40
C THR A 179 -4.88 -62.74 24.21
N LYS A 180 -3.87 -61.89 23.97
CA LYS A 180 -2.43 -62.17 23.73
C LYS A 180 -2.03 -63.39 22.88
N GLY A 181 -1.20 -63.09 21.88
CA GLY A 181 0.15 -63.68 21.84
C GLY A 181 0.56 -64.39 20.55
N THR A 182 1.47 -63.74 19.83
CA THR A 182 2.69 -64.32 19.23
C THR A 182 2.57 -65.19 17.97
N THR A 183 3.23 -64.69 16.92
CA THR A 183 3.79 -65.34 15.71
C THR A 183 4.80 -66.47 16.05
N PRO A 184 5.51 -67.17 15.12
CA PRO A 184 5.48 -67.24 13.63
C PRO A 184 5.61 -68.68 13.02
N LYS A 185 5.35 -68.87 11.71
CA LYS A 185 6.32 -69.32 10.67
C LYS A 185 5.68 -69.97 9.42
N LYS A 186 6.17 -69.47 8.27
CA LYS A 186 6.46 -70.12 6.97
C LYS A 186 5.33 -70.81 6.18
N ASN A 187 4.99 -70.24 5.02
CA ASN A 187 5.51 -70.72 3.73
C ASN A 187 5.24 -69.73 2.58
N SER A 188 6.04 -69.90 1.53
CA SER A 188 6.40 -68.97 0.47
C SER A 188 5.44 -68.91 -0.73
N VAL A 189 5.24 -67.67 -1.19
CA VAL A 189 5.23 -67.15 -2.58
C VAL A 189 4.43 -67.89 -3.66
N THR A 190 3.41 -67.21 -4.20
CA THR A 190 3.27 -67.08 -5.66
C THR A 190 2.71 -65.70 -6.01
N THR A 191 3.34 -65.12 -7.02
CA THR A 191 3.26 -63.77 -7.59
C THR A 191 1.88 -63.44 -8.20
N VAL A 192 1.33 -62.24 -7.95
CA VAL A 192 0.30 -61.64 -8.80
C VAL A 192 0.65 -60.18 -9.10
N LYS A 193 0.63 -59.89 -10.40
CA LYS A 193 1.02 -58.65 -11.09
C LYS A 193 0.19 -57.44 -10.65
N LEU A 194 0.85 -56.30 -10.56
CA LEU A 194 0.22 -54.98 -10.64
C LEU A 194 -0.55 -54.85 -11.96
N ASN A 195 -1.81 -54.44 -11.89
CA ASN A 195 -2.48 -53.75 -12.99
C ASN A 195 -2.88 -52.35 -12.54
N LYS A 196 -2.42 -51.37 -13.32
CA LYS A 196 -2.70 -49.94 -13.29
C LYS A 196 -4.20 -49.74 -13.56
N THR A 197 -4.92 -49.08 -12.66
CA THR A 197 -6.27 -48.57 -12.95
C THR A 197 -6.21 -47.08 -13.18
N SER A 198 -6.64 -46.66 -14.37
CA SER A 198 -6.64 -45.29 -14.88
C SER A 198 -7.72 -44.45 -14.19
N ILE A 199 -7.32 -43.32 -13.62
CA ILE A 199 -8.25 -42.27 -13.16
C ILE A 199 -8.50 -41.34 -14.36
N GLN A 200 -9.76 -41.20 -14.77
CA GLN A 200 -10.17 -40.21 -15.77
C GLN A 200 -10.10 -38.82 -15.15
N LYS A 201 -9.28 -37.94 -15.75
CA LYS A 201 -9.20 -36.51 -15.44
C LYS A 201 -10.27 -35.79 -16.27
N GLU A 202 -11.26 -35.19 -15.63
CA GLU A 202 -12.11 -34.18 -16.27
C GLU A 202 -11.59 -32.79 -15.94
N THR A 203 -11.14 -32.08 -16.97
CA THR A 203 -10.57 -30.73 -16.90
C THR A 203 -11.71 -29.73 -17.07
N VAL A 204 -12.15 -29.08 -16.00
CA VAL A 204 -13.09 -27.95 -16.11
C VAL A 204 -12.28 -26.69 -16.41
N VAL A 205 -12.37 -26.23 -17.65
CA VAL A 205 -11.80 -24.95 -18.09
C VAL A 205 -12.81 -23.85 -17.77
N VAL A 206 -12.57 -23.09 -16.71
CA VAL A 206 -13.33 -21.86 -16.44
C VAL A 206 -12.78 -20.75 -17.32
N HIS A 207 -13.56 -20.31 -18.30
CA HIS A 207 -13.31 -19.08 -19.06
C HIS A 207 -13.86 -17.89 -18.27
N GLY A 208 -13.04 -17.34 -17.38
CA GLY A 208 -13.26 -16.05 -16.72
C GLY A 208 -12.21 -15.04 -17.16
N THR A 209 -12.61 -13.78 -17.28
CA THR A 209 -11.69 -12.64 -17.47
C THR A 209 -10.70 -12.58 -16.30
N VAL A 210 -9.41 -12.34 -16.60
CA VAL A 210 -8.29 -12.36 -15.62
C VAL A 210 -8.45 -11.31 -14.50
N ASP A 211 -9.41 -10.41 -14.60
CA ASP A 211 -9.70 -9.35 -13.62
C ASP A 211 -10.62 -9.79 -12.45
N ASP A 212 -11.24 -10.98 -12.50
CA ASP A 212 -12.14 -11.47 -11.44
C ASP A 212 -11.47 -12.40 -10.41
N ALA A 213 -10.16 -12.65 -10.55
CA ALA A 213 -9.45 -13.50 -9.61
C ALA A 213 -9.14 -12.74 -8.30
N GLU A 214 -9.54 -13.29 -7.17
CA GLU A 214 -9.20 -12.81 -5.82
C GLU A 214 -8.04 -13.63 -5.24
N PRO A 215 -6.78 -13.40 -5.67
CA PRO A 215 -5.67 -14.32 -5.38
C PRO A 215 -5.38 -14.45 -3.87
N TRP A 216 -5.80 -13.48 -3.05
CA TRP A 216 -5.70 -13.54 -1.60
C TRP A 216 -6.54 -14.64 -0.95
N THR A 217 -7.59 -15.14 -1.63
CA THR A 217 -8.41 -16.26 -1.14
C THR A 217 -7.81 -17.63 -1.45
N LEU A 218 -6.60 -17.67 -2.04
CA LEU A 218 -5.87 -18.90 -2.33
C LEU A 218 -4.67 -19.03 -1.38
N LEU A 219 -4.53 -20.21 -0.77
CA LEU A 219 -3.41 -20.51 0.11
C LEU A 219 -2.17 -20.82 -0.73
N VAL A 220 -1.28 -19.83 -0.87
CA VAL A 220 -0.07 -19.91 -1.70
C VAL A 220 1.23 -20.01 -0.90
N HIS A 221 1.16 -20.02 0.44
CA HIS A 221 2.34 -20.08 1.30
C HIS A 221 3.22 -21.31 0.95
N LYS A 222 4.55 -21.16 0.89
CA LYS A 222 5.44 -22.24 0.41
C LYS A 222 5.47 -23.50 1.28
N LYS A 223 5.23 -23.35 2.58
CA LYS A 223 5.22 -24.45 3.57
C LYS A 223 4.10 -24.24 4.58
N PRO A 224 2.83 -24.31 4.16
CA PRO A 224 1.70 -24.00 5.04
C PRO A 224 1.56 -25.09 6.10
N ARG A 225 1.07 -24.71 7.28
CA ARG A 225 0.64 -25.70 8.28
C ARG A 225 -0.79 -26.16 7.97
N PRO A 226 -1.20 -27.37 8.40
CA PRO A 226 -2.52 -27.91 8.09
C PRO A 226 -3.69 -27.03 8.54
N GLU A 227 -3.53 -26.31 9.64
CA GLU A 227 -4.54 -25.41 10.21
C GLU A 227 -4.65 -24.06 9.48
N TRP A 228 -3.70 -23.74 8.60
CA TRP A 228 -3.67 -22.43 7.94
C TRP A 228 -4.66 -22.31 6.80
N ILE A 229 -5.37 -21.19 6.78
CA ILE A 229 -6.35 -20.87 5.74
C ILE A 229 -6.03 -19.51 5.11
N PRO A 230 -6.37 -19.27 3.82
CA PRO A 230 -6.13 -17.99 3.18
C PRO A 230 -7.13 -16.93 3.66
N TYR A 231 -6.70 -15.68 3.71
CA TYR A 231 -7.56 -14.57 4.09
C TYR A 231 -8.66 -14.30 3.06
N ASN A 232 -9.90 -14.17 3.53
CA ASN A 232 -11.03 -13.76 2.70
C ASN A 232 -11.87 -12.68 3.41
N PRO A 233 -11.70 -11.40 3.04
CA PRO A 233 -12.39 -10.29 3.71
C PRO A 233 -13.92 -10.32 3.52
N LYS A 234 -14.44 -11.07 2.56
CA LYS A 234 -15.90 -11.17 2.34
C LYS A 234 -16.61 -12.04 3.37
N VAL A 235 -15.90 -13.02 3.94
CA VAL A 235 -16.50 -14.02 4.85
C VAL A 235 -15.91 -13.96 6.26
N MET A 236 -14.75 -13.32 6.43
CA MET A 236 -14.06 -13.24 7.72
C MET A 236 -14.35 -11.96 8.50
N ARG A 237 -15.14 -11.04 7.97
CA ARG A 237 -15.52 -9.81 8.66
C ARG A 237 -16.80 -10.00 9.47
N PRO A 238 -16.87 -9.49 10.71
CA PRO A 238 -18.10 -9.51 11.49
C PRO A 238 -19.16 -8.59 10.83
N PRO A 239 -20.45 -8.79 11.17
CA PRO A 239 -21.49 -7.86 10.73
C PRO A 239 -21.20 -6.44 11.23
N PRO A 240 -21.65 -5.39 10.49
CA PRO A 240 -21.52 -4.01 10.93
C PRO A 240 -22.15 -3.79 12.31
N LEU A 241 -21.56 -2.88 13.08
CA LEU A 241 -22.12 -2.47 14.37
C LEU A 241 -23.47 -1.76 14.18
N GLY A 242 -24.34 -1.86 15.19
CA GLY A 242 -25.57 -1.10 15.26
C GLY A 242 -25.30 0.41 15.29
N LYS A 243 -26.23 1.21 14.74
CA LYS A 243 -26.07 2.68 14.64
C LYS A 243 -25.99 3.39 16.00
N ASP A 244 -26.44 2.73 17.05
CA ASP A 244 -26.44 3.16 18.45
C ASP A 244 -25.12 2.85 19.17
N THR A 245 -24.28 1.98 18.60
CA THR A 245 -22.97 1.66 19.19
C THR A 245 -21.97 2.76 18.86
N ARG A 246 -21.43 3.42 19.90
CA ARG A 246 -20.33 4.37 19.75
C ARG A 246 -19.07 3.60 19.35
N ALA A 247 -18.53 3.91 18.18
CA ALA A 247 -17.31 3.29 17.66
C ALA A 247 -16.51 4.31 16.83
N VAL A 248 -15.23 4.00 16.63
CA VAL A 248 -14.35 4.71 15.71
C VAL A 248 -13.80 3.72 14.69
N LYS A 249 -13.78 4.13 13.42
CA LYS A 249 -13.19 3.37 12.33
C LYS A 249 -11.90 4.04 11.84
N ILE A 250 -10.79 3.31 11.92
CA ILE A 250 -9.46 3.81 11.56
C ILE A 250 -8.96 3.01 10.36
N LEU A 251 -8.54 3.71 9.31
CA LEU A 251 -7.87 3.11 8.16
C LEU A 251 -6.38 3.48 8.17
N SER A 252 -5.50 2.54 7.84
CA SER A 252 -4.05 2.78 7.74
C SER A 252 -3.50 2.28 6.43
N TRP A 253 -2.63 3.06 5.79
CA TRP A 253 -2.11 2.69 4.48
C TRP A 253 -0.73 3.31 4.17
N ASN A 254 0.25 2.44 3.88
CA ASN A 254 1.46 2.87 3.18
C ASN A 254 1.12 3.12 1.70
N VAL A 255 1.19 4.39 1.29
CA VAL A 255 0.78 4.81 -0.06
C VAL A 255 1.92 4.83 -1.07
N ASN A 256 3.15 4.55 -0.63
CA ASN A 256 4.35 4.54 -1.47
C ASN A 256 4.45 5.78 -2.40
N GLY A 257 4.16 6.95 -1.85
CA GLY A 257 4.12 8.24 -2.56
C GLY A 257 2.70 8.72 -2.87
N LEU A 258 2.22 9.67 -2.07
CA LEU A 258 0.85 10.18 -2.16
C LEU A 258 0.55 10.85 -3.51
N ARG A 259 1.51 11.56 -4.10
CA ARG A 259 1.33 12.17 -5.44
C ARG A 259 1.11 11.14 -6.54
N ALA A 260 1.80 10.00 -6.47
CA ALA A 260 1.63 8.93 -7.44
C ALA A 260 0.25 8.28 -7.28
N LEU A 261 -0.15 8.05 -6.02
CA LEU A 261 -1.47 7.54 -5.68
C LEU A 261 -2.59 8.42 -6.24
N MET A 262 -2.53 9.74 -6.01
CA MET A 262 -3.55 10.69 -6.46
C MET A 262 -3.66 10.82 -7.99
N LYS A 263 -2.61 10.41 -8.72
CA LYS A 263 -2.60 10.41 -10.19
C LYS A 263 -2.94 9.04 -10.77
N SER A 264 -3.07 8.01 -9.94
CA SER A 264 -3.33 6.65 -10.38
C SER A 264 -4.70 6.56 -11.04
N ARG A 265 -4.74 6.04 -12.27
CA ARG A 265 -6.02 5.88 -12.98
C ARG A 265 -6.81 4.73 -12.36
N GLY A 266 -8.09 4.95 -12.12
CA GLY A 266 -8.99 3.92 -11.60
C GLY A 266 -8.90 3.69 -10.09
N PHE A 267 -8.17 4.53 -9.36
CA PHE A 267 -8.23 4.58 -7.90
C PHE A 267 -8.59 5.99 -7.44
N SER A 268 -9.54 6.08 -6.52
CA SER A 268 -9.95 7.33 -5.89
C SER A 268 -9.97 7.17 -4.38
N VAL A 269 -9.25 8.05 -3.68
CA VAL A 269 -9.30 8.12 -2.20
C VAL A 269 -10.73 8.46 -1.74
N HIS A 270 -11.49 9.23 -2.52
CA HIS A 270 -12.90 9.51 -2.24
C HIS A 270 -13.79 8.27 -2.37
N GLU A 271 -13.56 7.42 -3.37
CA GLU A 271 -14.31 6.15 -3.50
C GLU A 271 -14.00 5.21 -2.34
N LEU A 272 -12.73 5.15 -1.92
CA LEU A 272 -12.34 4.38 -0.74
C LEU A 272 -12.99 4.93 0.53
N ALA A 273 -13.04 6.25 0.70
CA ALA A 273 -13.71 6.89 1.84
C ALA A 273 -15.23 6.68 1.81
N GLN A 274 -15.87 6.67 0.65
CA GLN A 274 -17.30 6.33 0.53
C GLN A 274 -17.57 4.86 0.82
N ARG A 275 -16.69 3.97 0.36
CA ARG A 275 -16.82 2.52 0.56
C ARG A 275 -16.61 2.12 2.01
N GLU A 276 -15.57 2.66 2.64
CA GLU A 276 -15.19 2.29 3.99
C GLU A 276 -15.79 3.20 5.06
N ASP A 277 -16.15 4.45 4.76
CA ASP A 277 -16.71 5.40 5.73
C ASP A 277 -15.93 5.45 7.06
N PHE A 278 -14.59 5.55 6.97
CA PHE A 278 -13.71 5.62 8.13
C PHE A 278 -13.71 7.01 8.78
N ASP A 279 -13.37 7.11 10.05
CA ASP A 279 -13.27 8.39 10.76
C ASP A 279 -11.89 9.01 10.69
N ILE A 280 -10.87 8.14 10.62
CA ILE A 280 -9.46 8.50 10.66
C ILE A 280 -8.71 7.70 9.60
N LEU A 281 -7.83 8.38 8.86
CA LEU A 281 -6.91 7.81 7.87
C LEU A 281 -5.46 8.10 8.28
N CYS A 282 -4.69 7.05 8.48
CA CYS A 282 -3.26 7.08 8.72
C CYS A 282 -2.52 6.75 7.43
N LEU A 283 -1.62 7.63 7.00
CA LEU A 283 -0.81 7.46 5.79
C LEU A 283 0.67 7.31 6.15
N GLN A 284 1.33 6.37 5.47
CA GLN A 284 2.78 6.17 5.54
C GLN A 284 3.41 6.27 4.15
N GLU A 285 4.70 6.59 4.09
CA GLU A 285 5.42 6.91 2.85
C GLU A 285 4.69 7.95 1.98
N THR A 286 4.26 9.06 2.58
CA THR A 286 3.61 10.12 1.79
C THR A 286 4.57 10.69 0.73
N LYS A 287 5.88 10.68 1.00
CA LYS A 287 6.97 11.24 0.18
C LYS A 287 6.76 12.71 -0.17
N MET A 288 6.00 13.39 0.68
CA MET A 288 5.68 14.81 0.53
C MET A 288 6.78 15.68 1.12
N GLN A 289 6.83 16.93 0.65
CA GLN A 289 7.58 18.01 1.28
C GLN A 289 6.58 18.98 1.91
N GLU A 290 6.96 19.68 2.98
CA GLU A 290 6.05 20.58 3.71
C GLU A 290 5.34 21.60 2.80
N LYS A 291 6.08 22.23 1.89
CA LYS A 291 5.53 23.19 0.91
C LYS A 291 4.39 22.64 0.04
N ASP A 292 4.35 21.33 -0.13
CA ASP A 292 3.40 20.65 -1.00
C ASP A 292 2.19 20.12 -0.23
N VAL A 293 2.28 20.05 1.10
CA VAL A 293 1.21 19.53 1.96
C VAL A 293 -0.01 20.45 1.89
N GLU A 294 0.19 21.77 1.95
CA GLU A 294 -0.93 22.73 1.97
C GLU A 294 -1.83 22.61 0.73
N VAL A 295 -1.24 22.35 -0.45
CA VAL A 295 -1.99 22.14 -1.69
C VAL A 295 -2.84 20.86 -1.65
N ILE A 296 -2.37 19.83 -0.93
CA ILE A 296 -3.06 18.54 -0.84
C ILE A 296 -4.14 18.53 0.23
N LYS A 297 -3.97 19.26 1.35
CA LYS A 297 -4.92 19.24 2.48
C LYS A 297 -6.36 19.51 2.04
N GLU A 298 -6.57 20.50 1.18
CA GLU A 298 -7.91 20.89 0.72
C GLU A 298 -8.52 19.93 -0.30
N SER A 299 -7.69 19.15 -1.01
CA SER A 299 -8.13 18.30 -2.12
C SER A 299 -8.16 16.81 -1.80
N LEU A 300 -7.58 16.37 -0.68
CA LEU A 300 -7.41 14.95 -0.38
C LEU A 300 -8.74 14.26 -0.05
N LEU A 301 -9.48 14.79 0.93
CA LEU A 301 -10.72 14.19 1.42
C LEU A 301 -11.68 15.26 1.97
N GLU A 302 -12.85 15.37 1.35
CA GLU A 302 -13.92 16.24 1.83
C GLU A 302 -14.46 15.77 3.19
N GLY A 303 -14.67 16.70 4.12
CA GLY A 303 -15.17 16.41 5.47
C GLY A 303 -14.10 16.01 6.51
N TYR A 304 -12.84 15.82 6.09
CA TYR A 304 -11.73 15.51 7.00
C TYR A 304 -10.90 16.76 7.26
N THR A 305 -11.43 17.64 8.11
CA THR A 305 -10.88 18.99 8.33
C THR A 305 -9.62 19.01 9.21
N ASN A 306 -9.31 17.92 9.90
CA ASN A 306 -8.14 17.82 10.76
C ASN A 306 -7.07 16.98 10.06
N SER A 307 -5.90 17.54 9.78
CA SER A 307 -4.80 16.77 9.20
C SER A 307 -3.44 17.18 9.76
N PHE A 308 -2.63 16.18 10.05
CA PHE A 308 -1.35 16.31 10.77
C PHE A 308 -0.30 15.57 9.97
N TRP A 309 0.77 16.28 9.60
CA TRP A 309 1.74 15.80 8.63
C TRP A 309 3.15 15.99 9.19
N THR A 310 4.00 15.00 8.98
CA THR A 310 5.44 15.14 9.16
C THR A 310 6.15 14.62 7.92
N CYS A 311 7.13 15.38 7.44
CA CYS A 311 7.88 15.10 6.22
C CYS A 311 9.34 14.84 6.58
N SER A 312 10.06 14.07 5.75
CA SER A 312 11.51 13.95 5.94
C SER A 312 12.21 15.26 5.58
N VAL A 313 13.03 15.74 6.51
CA VAL A 313 13.93 16.88 6.30
C VAL A 313 15.35 16.43 5.96
N SER A 314 15.74 15.22 6.38
CA SER A 314 17.04 14.63 6.05
C SER A 314 17.14 14.14 4.61
N LYS A 315 16.02 13.77 3.98
CA LYS A 315 15.97 13.35 2.58
C LYS A 315 14.66 13.77 1.91
N LEU A 316 14.74 14.68 0.95
CA LEU A 316 13.55 15.17 0.23
C LEU A 316 12.86 14.05 -0.57
N GLY A 317 11.53 14.01 -0.53
CA GLY A 317 10.73 13.01 -1.24
C GLY A 317 10.88 11.59 -0.69
N TYR A 318 11.27 11.45 0.58
CA TYR A 318 11.45 10.17 1.27
C TYR A 318 10.55 10.10 2.51
N SER A 319 10.14 8.88 2.89
CA SER A 319 9.36 8.65 4.12
C SER A 319 8.12 9.56 4.17
N GLY A 320 7.81 10.12 5.34
CA GLY A 320 6.68 11.00 5.58
C GLY A 320 5.45 10.22 6.05
N THR A 321 4.77 10.78 7.06
CA THR A 321 3.57 10.19 7.66
C THR A 321 2.52 11.25 7.90
N ALA A 322 1.25 10.84 7.91
CA ALA A 322 0.14 11.73 8.18
C ALA A 322 -1.03 11.04 8.88
N ILE A 323 -1.78 11.82 9.66
CA ILE A 323 -3.10 11.43 10.18
C ILE A 323 -4.11 12.47 9.68
N ILE A 324 -5.18 11.99 9.05
CA ILE A 324 -6.28 12.80 8.52
C ILE A 324 -7.57 12.32 9.22
N SER A 325 -8.36 13.23 9.79
CA SER A 325 -9.43 12.88 10.73
C SER A 325 -10.66 13.79 10.60
N ARG A 326 -11.84 13.17 10.67
CA ARG A 326 -13.12 13.88 10.90
C ARG A 326 -13.27 14.32 12.35
N VAL A 327 -12.68 13.57 13.27
CA VAL A 327 -12.71 13.82 14.71
C VAL A 327 -11.60 14.81 15.08
N LYS A 328 -11.96 15.88 15.79
CA LYS A 328 -10.99 16.85 16.30
C LYS A 328 -10.21 16.23 17.47
N PRO A 329 -8.87 16.22 17.43
CA PRO A 329 -8.07 15.71 18.54
C PRO A 329 -7.87 16.74 19.65
N LEU A 330 -7.40 16.25 20.80
CA LEU A 330 -7.03 17.04 21.97
C LEU A 330 -5.62 17.62 21.84
N SER A 331 -4.67 16.82 21.35
CA SER A 331 -3.28 17.23 21.19
C SER A 331 -2.59 16.44 20.06
N ILE A 332 -1.50 16.99 19.53
CA ILE A 332 -0.68 16.36 18.48
C ILE A 332 0.79 16.45 18.89
N LYS A 333 1.56 15.40 18.60
CA LYS A 333 3.03 15.36 18.72
C LYS A 333 3.64 14.76 17.46
N TYR A 334 4.78 15.27 17.05
CA TYR A 334 5.56 14.78 15.91
C TYR A 334 6.87 14.18 16.41
N GLY A 335 7.23 13.02 15.85
CA GLY A 335 8.43 12.31 16.26
C GLY A 335 8.33 11.62 17.62
N LEU A 336 9.46 11.07 18.06
CA LEU A 336 9.64 10.36 19.32
C LEU A 336 10.32 11.23 20.40
N GLY A 337 10.71 12.46 20.06
CA GLY A 337 11.45 13.35 20.96
C GLY A 337 12.95 13.02 21.00
N VAL A 338 13.44 12.26 20.02
CA VAL A 338 14.85 11.91 19.86
C VAL A 338 15.33 12.53 18.54
N PRO A 339 16.21 13.55 18.57
CA PRO A 339 16.56 14.32 17.37
C PRO A 339 16.98 13.46 16.18
N ASP A 340 17.79 12.43 16.40
CA ASP A 340 18.29 11.55 15.34
C ASP A 340 17.19 10.68 14.70
N HIS A 341 16.07 10.47 15.39
CA HIS A 341 14.92 9.69 14.90
C HIS A 341 13.90 10.57 14.16
N ASP A 342 13.88 11.86 14.46
CA ASP A 342 12.78 12.76 14.10
C ASP A 342 13.01 13.50 12.77
N THR A 343 14.18 13.32 12.14
CA THR A 343 14.49 13.97 10.85
C THR A 343 13.87 13.27 9.63
N GLU A 344 13.39 12.04 9.78
CA GLU A 344 12.85 11.22 8.69
C GLU A 344 11.31 11.28 8.58
N GLY A 345 10.62 12.03 9.43
CA GLY A 345 9.15 12.21 9.35
C GLY A 345 8.37 10.91 9.49
N ARG A 346 8.73 10.10 10.48
CA ARG A 346 8.26 8.71 10.61
C ARG A 346 7.10 8.49 11.57
N VAL A 347 6.82 9.43 12.47
CA VAL A 347 5.82 9.24 13.53
C VAL A 347 4.98 10.50 13.70
N VAL A 348 3.65 10.31 13.70
CA VAL A 348 2.68 11.29 14.19
C VAL A 348 1.85 10.65 15.28
N THR A 349 1.75 11.33 16.42
CA THR A 349 0.93 10.93 17.56
C THR A 349 -0.20 11.93 17.73
N VAL A 350 -1.43 11.44 17.82
CA VAL A 350 -2.63 12.25 18.01
C VAL A 350 -3.38 11.73 19.23
N GLU A 351 -3.78 12.64 20.12
CA GLU A 351 -4.54 12.32 21.32
C GLU A 351 -6.03 12.54 21.10
N PHE A 352 -6.84 11.53 21.40
CA PHE A 352 -8.29 11.63 21.49
C PHE A 352 -8.75 11.44 22.95
N ASP A 353 -10.04 11.58 23.21
CA ASP A 353 -10.61 11.43 24.56
C ASP A 353 -10.28 10.07 25.17
N ASP A 354 -10.49 8.99 24.39
CA ASP A 354 -10.42 7.61 24.88
C ASP A 354 -9.05 6.92 24.67
N PHE A 355 -8.19 7.43 23.77
CA PHE A 355 -6.92 6.79 23.39
C PHE A 355 -5.91 7.73 22.72
N TYR A 356 -4.65 7.32 22.65
CA TYR A 356 -3.66 7.87 21.72
C TYR A 356 -3.60 7.04 20.43
N LEU A 357 -3.55 7.71 19.27
CA LEU A 357 -3.28 7.10 17.97
C LEU A 357 -1.90 7.51 17.47
N LEU A 358 -1.06 6.52 17.17
CA LEU A 358 0.23 6.71 16.54
C LEU A 358 0.19 6.10 15.15
N THR A 359 0.52 6.87 14.13
CA THR A 359 0.93 6.31 12.83
C THR A 359 2.44 6.27 12.78
N ALA A 360 3.02 5.12 12.40
CA ALA A 360 4.45 4.96 12.25
C ALA A 360 4.81 4.37 10.88
N TYR A 361 5.86 4.92 10.27
CA TYR A 361 6.60 4.30 9.18
C TYR A 361 7.97 3.89 9.70
N VAL A 362 8.08 2.64 10.14
CA VAL A 362 9.29 2.15 10.81
C VAL A 362 10.44 1.99 9.80
N PRO A 363 11.70 2.35 10.14
CA PRO A 363 12.83 2.19 9.25
C PRO A 363 12.98 0.75 8.76
N ASN A 364 13.02 0.57 7.43
CA ASN A 364 13.45 -0.67 6.82
C ASN A 364 14.95 -0.89 7.08
N SER A 365 15.37 -2.13 7.35
CA SER A 365 16.78 -2.47 7.59
C SER A 365 17.69 -2.29 6.36
N GLY A 366 17.11 -2.12 5.19
CA GLY A 366 17.78 -1.74 3.94
C GLY A 366 18.56 -2.86 3.27
N ASP A 367 19.03 -2.58 2.06
CA ASP A 367 19.85 -3.51 1.27
C ASP A 367 21.11 -3.92 2.04
N GLY A 368 21.37 -5.23 2.10
CA GLY A 368 22.49 -5.78 2.86
C GLY A 368 22.36 -5.59 4.38
N LEU A 369 21.15 -5.28 4.88
CA LEU A 369 20.85 -5.11 6.30
C LEU A 369 21.64 -3.97 6.97
N LYS A 370 22.02 -2.94 6.19
CA LYS A 370 22.87 -1.81 6.64
C LYS A 370 22.31 -1.04 7.83
N ARG A 371 20.99 -0.97 7.98
CA ARG A 371 20.29 -0.28 9.07
C ARG A 371 19.77 -1.23 10.15
N LEU A 372 20.05 -2.53 10.06
CA LEU A 372 19.50 -3.52 10.99
C LEU A 372 19.88 -3.21 12.44
N THR A 373 21.14 -2.88 12.71
CA THR A 373 21.59 -2.52 14.07
C THR A 373 20.78 -1.35 14.61
N TYR A 374 20.79 -0.21 13.91
CA TYR A 374 19.99 0.97 14.25
C TYR A 374 18.52 0.63 14.50
N ARG A 375 17.92 -0.20 13.63
CA ARG A 375 16.53 -0.63 13.74
C ARG A 375 16.24 -1.36 15.07
N VAL A 376 17.06 -2.35 15.43
CA VAL A 376 16.77 -3.24 16.57
C VAL A 376 17.35 -2.76 17.90
N THR A 377 18.40 -1.95 17.90
CA THR A 377 19.07 -1.47 19.13
C THR A 377 18.63 -0.09 19.56
N GLU A 378 18.14 0.74 18.64
CA GLU A 378 17.79 2.14 18.93
C GLU A 378 16.31 2.42 18.63
N TRP A 379 15.90 2.24 17.37
CA TRP A 379 14.56 2.65 16.93
C TRP A 379 13.42 1.87 17.61
N ASP A 380 13.42 0.54 17.52
CA ASP A 380 12.34 -0.28 18.09
C ASP A 380 12.22 -0.12 19.62
N PRO A 381 13.32 -0.13 20.40
CA PRO A 381 13.27 0.19 21.82
C PRO A 381 12.70 1.58 22.11
N CYS A 382 13.11 2.60 21.36
CA CYS A 382 12.63 3.97 21.53
C CYS A 382 11.12 4.06 21.30
N LEU A 383 10.63 3.53 20.18
CA LEU A 383 9.19 3.53 19.86
C LEU A 383 8.37 2.77 20.92
N GLY A 384 8.82 1.57 21.29
CA GLY A 384 8.12 0.78 22.30
C GLY A 384 8.10 1.47 23.68
N ASN A 385 9.18 2.14 24.08
CA ASN A 385 9.23 2.89 25.34
C ASN A 385 8.33 4.13 25.28
N TYR A 386 8.35 4.86 24.18
CA TYR A 386 7.47 6.01 23.95
C TYR A 386 5.99 5.64 24.09
N MET A 387 5.58 4.51 23.49
CA MET A 387 4.20 4.01 23.64
C MET A 387 3.87 3.67 25.10
N LYS A 388 4.78 3.04 25.85
CA LYS A 388 4.55 2.74 27.28
C LYS A 388 4.49 3.99 28.16
N GLU A 389 5.20 5.06 27.80
CA GLU A 389 5.06 6.34 28.48
C GLU A 389 3.68 6.97 28.24
N LEU A 390 3.16 6.91 27.01
CA LEU A 390 1.79 7.37 26.70
C LEU A 390 0.73 6.52 27.39
N GLU A 391 0.93 5.20 27.46
CA GLU A 391 -0.02 4.25 28.06
C GLU A 391 -0.27 4.51 29.56
N LYS A 392 0.60 5.27 30.22
CA LYS A 392 0.40 5.70 31.62
C LYS A 392 -0.84 6.60 31.80
N SER A 393 -1.28 7.31 30.77
CA SER A 393 -2.46 8.20 30.85
C SER A 393 -3.66 7.66 30.06
N LYS A 394 -3.46 7.13 28.85
CA LYS A 394 -4.53 6.59 28.00
C LYS A 394 -4.03 5.40 27.20
N PRO A 395 -4.89 4.43 26.86
CA PRO A 395 -4.49 3.33 26.00
C PRO A 395 -4.00 3.83 24.64
N VAL A 396 -3.15 3.04 24.00
CA VAL A 396 -2.43 3.39 22.79
C VAL A 396 -2.84 2.47 21.64
N ILE A 397 -3.03 3.05 20.46
CA ILE A 397 -3.15 2.36 19.18
C ILE A 397 -1.96 2.77 18.33
N LEU A 398 -1.08 1.83 18.00
CA LEU A 398 -0.05 1.99 16.98
C LEU A 398 -0.56 1.39 15.68
N THR A 399 -0.46 2.15 14.60
CA THR A 399 -0.75 1.67 13.25
C THR A 399 0.31 2.08 12.24
N GLY A 400 0.40 1.32 11.15
CA GLY A 400 1.24 1.64 9.99
C GLY A 400 2.15 0.50 9.57
N ASP A 401 3.09 0.82 8.68
CA ASP A 401 4.09 -0.12 8.19
C ASP A 401 5.23 -0.25 9.20
N LEU A 402 5.24 -1.39 9.89
CA LEU A 402 6.25 -1.74 10.89
C LEU A 402 7.46 -2.43 10.28
N ASN A 403 7.51 -2.62 8.96
CA ASN A 403 8.62 -3.21 8.22
C ASN A 403 9.13 -4.52 8.87
N CYS A 404 8.22 -5.37 9.33
CA CYS A 404 8.53 -6.68 9.90
C CYS A 404 7.34 -7.62 9.73
N ALA A 405 7.53 -8.77 9.09
CA ALA A 405 6.62 -9.90 9.16
C ALA A 405 6.97 -10.71 10.41
N HIS A 406 6.12 -10.67 11.44
CA HIS A 406 6.47 -11.16 12.77
C HIS A 406 6.67 -12.69 12.81
N GLN A 407 5.75 -13.44 12.21
CA GLN A 407 5.76 -14.91 12.21
C GLN A 407 5.87 -15.48 10.80
N GLU A 408 6.16 -16.78 10.68
CA GLU A 408 6.25 -17.44 9.37
C GLU A 408 4.93 -17.36 8.58
N ILE A 409 3.78 -17.37 9.26
CA ILE A 409 2.46 -17.19 8.65
C ILE A 409 2.30 -15.82 7.96
N ASP A 410 3.12 -14.82 8.34
CA ASP A 410 3.05 -13.45 7.84
C ASP A 410 3.83 -13.24 6.53
N ILE A 411 4.43 -14.27 5.94
CA ILE A 411 5.23 -14.15 4.71
C ILE A 411 5.13 -15.38 3.83
N HIS A 412 5.00 -15.23 2.51
CA HIS A 412 4.85 -16.34 1.58
C HIS A 412 6.00 -17.39 1.60
N ASP A 413 7.26 -16.95 1.73
CA ASP A 413 8.44 -17.82 1.74
C ASP A 413 9.39 -17.49 2.91
N PRO A 414 9.09 -17.99 4.12
CA PRO A 414 9.89 -17.72 5.32
C PRO A 414 11.34 -18.17 5.18
N ALA A 415 11.55 -19.38 4.65
CA ALA A 415 12.89 -19.98 4.54
C ALA A 415 13.78 -19.17 3.59
N GLY A 416 13.25 -18.79 2.43
CA GLY A 416 13.97 -17.99 1.43
C GLY A 416 14.24 -16.55 1.86
N ASN A 417 13.52 -16.02 2.85
CA ASN A 417 13.61 -14.62 3.28
C ASN A 417 14.19 -14.41 4.69
N SER A 418 14.73 -15.46 5.31
CA SER A 418 15.31 -15.39 6.67
C SER A 418 16.46 -14.39 6.85
N ARG A 419 17.01 -13.86 5.75
CA ARG A 419 18.06 -12.82 5.71
C ARG A 419 17.65 -11.56 4.92
N SER A 420 16.37 -11.48 4.54
CA SER A 420 15.80 -10.29 3.90
C SER A 420 15.36 -9.29 4.96
N ALA A 421 15.54 -7.99 4.71
CA ALA A 421 14.97 -6.94 5.55
C ALA A 421 13.46 -7.13 5.67
N GLY A 422 12.93 -7.03 6.89
CA GLY A 422 11.55 -7.31 7.24
C GLY A 422 11.27 -8.75 7.70
N PHE A 423 12.22 -9.68 7.61
CA PHE A 423 12.04 -11.05 8.12
C PHE A 423 13.30 -11.65 8.77
N THR A 424 14.27 -10.81 9.14
CA THR A 424 15.44 -11.29 9.90
C THR A 424 15.03 -11.79 11.29
N LYS A 425 15.83 -12.68 11.88
CA LYS A 425 15.57 -13.15 13.25
C LYS A 425 15.63 -12.01 14.25
N GLU A 426 16.52 -11.05 14.00
CA GLU A 426 16.77 -9.87 14.79
C GLU A 426 15.57 -8.91 14.78
N GLU A 427 15.01 -8.58 13.61
CA GLU A 427 13.78 -7.77 13.50
C GLU A 427 12.60 -8.44 14.20
N ARG A 428 12.41 -9.74 13.98
CA ARG A 428 11.29 -10.48 14.59
C ARG A 428 11.41 -10.56 16.10
N LYS A 429 12.61 -10.81 16.63
CA LYS A 429 12.88 -10.80 18.07
C LYS A 429 12.71 -9.40 18.65
N SER A 430 13.14 -8.37 17.93
CA SER A 430 12.94 -6.97 18.33
C SER A 430 11.46 -6.62 18.39
N PHE A 431 10.67 -7.03 17.40
CA PHE A 431 9.22 -6.84 17.36
C PHE A 431 8.54 -7.48 18.58
N GLU A 432 8.86 -8.75 18.85
CA GLU A 432 8.36 -9.48 20.02
C GLU A 432 8.73 -8.74 21.31
N THR A 433 10.00 -8.37 21.48
CA THR A 433 10.51 -7.76 22.73
C THR A 433 9.96 -6.35 22.96
N ASN A 434 9.92 -5.53 21.91
CA ASN A 434 9.63 -4.10 22.02
C ASN A 434 8.16 -3.74 21.88
N PHE A 435 7.32 -4.66 21.40
CA PHE A 435 5.88 -4.44 21.25
C PHE A 435 5.06 -5.49 22.00
N LEU A 436 5.11 -6.76 21.59
CA LEU A 436 4.19 -7.78 22.11
C LEU A 436 4.45 -8.12 23.58
N SER A 437 5.71 -8.39 23.93
CA SER A 437 6.14 -8.63 25.30
C SER A 437 5.95 -7.41 26.22
N LYS A 438 5.73 -6.21 25.68
CA LYS A 438 5.37 -5.00 26.46
C LYS A 438 3.86 -4.86 26.71
N GLY A 439 3.05 -5.81 26.24
CA GLY A 439 1.60 -5.85 26.46
C GLY A 439 0.78 -5.22 25.33
N PHE A 440 1.36 -5.00 24.15
CA PHE A 440 0.60 -4.59 22.97
C PHE A 440 0.13 -5.83 22.20
N VAL A 441 -1.10 -5.76 21.69
CA VAL A 441 -1.80 -6.85 21.04
C VAL A 441 -1.86 -6.61 19.54
N ASP A 442 -1.34 -7.56 18.76
CA ASP A 442 -1.60 -7.63 17.31
C ASP A 442 -3.07 -8.03 17.08
N THR A 443 -3.87 -7.03 16.73
CA THR A 443 -5.33 -7.18 16.60
C THR A 443 -5.74 -8.15 15.50
N PHE A 444 -5.05 -8.12 14.36
CA PHE A 444 -5.33 -9.04 13.25
C PHE A 444 -5.04 -10.47 13.66
N ARG A 445 -3.87 -10.71 14.27
CA ARG A 445 -3.50 -12.06 14.70
C ARG A 445 -4.38 -12.58 15.86
N LYS A 446 -4.86 -11.70 16.75
CA LYS A 446 -5.82 -12.06 17.81
C LYS A 446 -7.16 -12.55 17.25
N GLN A 447 -7.68 -11.90 16.21
CA GLN A 447 -8.96 -12.28 15.59
C GLN A 447 -8.82 -13.40 14.54
N HIS A 448 -7.63 -13.53 13.94
CA HIS A 448 -7.36 -14.43 12.83
C HIS A 448 -6.05 -15.24 13.05
N PRO A 449 -5.98 -16.09 14.09
CA PRO A 449 -4.73 -16.75 14.50
C PRO A 449 -4.12 -17.61 13.39
N ASP A 450 -4.95 -18.37 12.68
CA ASP A 450 -4.50 -19.33 11.66
C ASP A 450 -4.66 -18.82 10.21
N VAL A 451 -4.88 -17.52 10.04
CA VAL A 451 -5.13 -16.96 8.71
C VAL A 451 -3.85 -16.40 8.09
N VAL A 452 -3.58 -16.84 6.86
CA VAL A 452 -2.55 -16.30 5.97
C VAL A 452 -3.13 -15.08 5.24
N GLY A 453 -2.80 -13.90 5.73
CA GLY A 453 -3.16 -12.61 5.12
C GLY A 453 -1.93 -11.73 4.97
N TYR A 454 -1.80 -11.06 3.83
CA TYR A 454 -0.68 -10.19 3.49
C TYR A 454 -1.16 -8.76 3.28
N SER A 455 -0.30 -7.79 3.58
CA SER A 455 -0.55 -6.37 3.35
C SER A 455 0.38 -5.76 2.30
N TYR A 456 1.48 -6.43 1.95
CA TYR A 456 2.50 -5.96 1.02
C TYR A 456 2.80 -7.01 -0.07
N TRP A 457 2.94 -6.54 -1.31
CA TRP A 457 3.42 -7.33 -2.44
C TRP A 457 4.34 -6.48 -3.31
N GLY A 458 5.64 -6.82 -3.32
CA GLY A 458 6.60 -6.12 -4.16
C GLY A 458 6.21 -6.14 -5.65
N TYR A 459 6.44 -5.03 -6.35
CA TYR A 459 6.13 -4.90 -7.78
C TYR A 459 6.87 -5.91 -8.67
N ARG A 460 8.04 -6.39 -8.22
CA ARG A 460 8.83 -7.38 -8.98
C ARG A 460 8.05 -8.68 -9.11
N HIS A 461 8.15 -9.31 -10.28
CA HIS A 461 7.52 -10.60 -10.57
C HIS A 461 5.99 -10.66 -10.35
N ASN A 462 5.30 -9.52 -10.37
CA ASN A 462 3.85 -9.43 -10.20
C ASN A 462 3.36 -10.17 -8.95
N CYS A 463 4.05 -10.02 -7.81
CA CYS A 463 3.79 -10.79 -6.59
C CYS A 463 2.32 -10.77 -6.16
N ARG A 464 1.64 -9.63 -6.30
CA ARG A 464 0.22 -9.47 -5.96
C ARG A 464 -0.71 -10.41 -6.73
N LYS A 465 -0.51 -10.57 -8.04
CA LYS A 465 -1.30 -11.49 -8.89
C LYS A 465 -1.17 -12.95 -8.45
N THR A 466 -0.02 -13.30 -7.87
CA THR A 466 0.28 -14.65 -7.36
C THR A 466 0.13 -14.77 -5.84
N ASN A 467 -0.39 -13.73 -5.18
CA ASN A 467 -0.46 -13.60 -3.72
C ASN A 467 0.85 -13.90 -2.96
N ARG A 468 2.01 -13.64 -3.57
CA ARG A 468 3.33 -13.83 -2.93
C ARG A 468 3.67 -12.61 -2.07
N GLY A 469 3.02 -12.50 -0.92
CA GLY A 469 3.04 -11.30 -0.08
C GLY A 469 3.71 -11.46 1.29
N TRP A 470 3.67 -10.36 2.03
CA TRP A 470 4.15 -10.18 3.40
C TRP A 470 3.11 -9.37 4.18
N ARG A 471 2.96 -9.60 5.48
CA ARG A 471 2.19 -8.73 6.37
C ARG A 471 3.17 -7.83 7.12
N LEU A 472 3.26 -6.57 6.69
CA LEU A 472 4.18 -5.56 7.23
C LEU A 472 3.45 -4.45 7.97
N ASP A 473 2.15 -4.33 7.74
CA ASP A 473 1.29 -3.30 8.30
C ASP A 473 0.47 -3.89 9.45
N TYR A 474 0.30 -3.11 10.52
CA TYR A 474 -0.31 -3.58 11.77
C TYR A 474 -1.23 -2.56 12.38
N PHE A 475 -2.19 -3.05 13.16
CA PHE A 475 -2.76 -2.33 14.30
C PHE A 475 -2.35 -3.07 15.57
N LEU A 476 -1.45 -2.47 16.36
CA LEU A 476 -1.10 -2.92 17.71
C LEU A 476 -1.82 -2.04 18.72
N VAL A 477 -2.53 -2.65 19.67
CA VAL A 477 -3.32 -1.91 20.68
C VAL A 477 -2.89 -2.28 22.08
N SER A 478 -3.04 -1.36 23.03
CA SER A 478 -2.96 -1.68 24.46
C SER A 478 -3.89 -2.84 24.81
N GLU A 479 -3.42 -3.81 25.61
CA GLU A 479 -4.22 -4.96 26.04
C GLU A 479 -5.58 -4.52 26.64
N SER A 480 -5.59 -3.41 27.40
CA SER A 480 -6.79 -2.87 28.04
C SER A 480 -7.93 -2.51 27.09
N ILE A 481 -7.66 -2.39 25.78
CA ILE A 481 -8.66 -2.09 24.76
C ILE A 481 -8.79 -3.19 23.70
N ALA A 482 -8.03 -4.27 23.82
CA ALA A 482 -8.00 -5.33 22.82
C ALA A 482 -9.37 -6.02 22.66
N GLU A 483 -10.12 -6.21 23.75
CA GLU A 483 -11.49 -6.76 23.71
C GLU A 483 -12.53 -5.80 23.12
N ARG A 484 -12.20 -4.50 23.02
CA ARG A 484 -13.08 -3.50 22.38
C ARG A 484 -12.91 -3.46 20.86
N VAL A 485 -11.90 -4.15 20.32
CA VAL A 485 -11.69 -4.25 18.87
C VAL A 485 -12.79 -5.14 18.28
N HIS A 486 -13.67 -4.52 17.51
CA HIS A 486 -14.76 -5.21 16.82
C HIS A 486 -14.25 -5.93 15.57
N ASP A 487 -13.42 -5.27 14.77
CA ASP A 487 -12.92 -5.78 13.48
C ASP A 487 -11.49 -5.26 13.23
N SER A 488 -10.60 -6.13 12.74
CA SER A 488 -9.24 -5.81 12.31
C SER A 488 -8.95 -6.56 11.00
N TYR A 489 -8.90 -5.83 9.89
CA TYR A 489 -9.03 -6.42 8.56
C TYR A 489 -8.07 -5.78 7.54
N ILE A 490 -7.87 -6.47 6.42
CA ILE A 490 -7.02 -6.03 5.30
C ILE A 490 -7.91 -5.85 4.06
N LEU A 491 -7.60 -4.87 3.21
CA LEU A 491 -8.30 -4.62 1.94
C LEU A 491 -7.41 -4.99 0.73
N PRO A 492 -7.18 -6.29 0.48
CA PRO A 492 -6.23 -6.77 -0.55
C PRO A 492 -6.67 -6.48 -1.99
N ASP A 493 -7.92 -6.06 -2.19
CA ASP A 493 -8.47 -5.61 -3.47
C ASP A 493 -8.01 -4.19 -3.85
N VAL A 494 -7.62 -3.36 -2.88
CA VAL A 494 -7.19 -1.98 -3.13
C VAL A 494 -5.73 -1.93 -3.59
N SER A 495 -5.52 -1.88 -4.91
CA SER A 495 -4.22 -2.13 -5.53
C SER A 495 -3.41 -0.92 -6.02
N ALA A 496 -3.69 0.26 -5.49
CA ALA A 496 -3.06 1.50 -5.95
C ALA A 496 -1.66 1.76 -5.33
N SER A 497 -1.25 0.92 -4.37
CA SER A 497 0.09 0.85 -3.77
C SER A 497 0.55 -0.61 -3.76
N ASP A 498 1.84 -0.86 -3.55
CA ASP A 498 2.37 -2.19 -3.24
C ASP A 498 1.92 -2.67 -1.85
N HIS A 499 1.43 -1.76 -1.01
CA HIS A 499 0.69 -2.08 0.20
C HIS A 499 -0.84 -1.99 -0.01
N SER A 500 -1.58 -2.75 0.79
CA SER A 500 -3.03 -2.64 0.94
C SER A 500 -3.40 -1.89 2.22
N PRO A 501 -4.52 -1.15 2.24
CA PRO A 501 -5.01 -0.55 3.46
C PRO A 501 -5.43 -1.62 4.48
N LEU A 502 -5.25 -1.28 5.75
CA LEU A 502 -5.79 -2.00 6.90
C LEU A 502 -6.91 -1.19 7.52
N GLY A 503 -7.90 -1.85 8.10
CA GLY A 503 -8.95 -1.22 8.87
C GLY A 503 -9.06 -1.78 10.29
N LEU A 504 -9.37 -0.89 11.24
CA LEU A 504 -9.68 -1.21 12.62
C LEU A 504 -11.02 -0.57 12.98
N ILE A 505 -11.93 -1.33 13.57
CA ILE A 505 -13.16 -0.80 14.18
C ILE A 505 -13.05 -1.02 15.69
N LEU A 506 -13.03 0.07 16.45
CA LEU A 506 -12.91 0.05 17.91
C LEU A 506 -14.21 0.58 18.54
N LYS A 507 -14.79 -0.18 19.46
CA LYS A 507 -15.92 0.28 20.30
C LYS A 507 -15.37 1.25 21.35
N LEU A 508 -16.00 2.42 21.48
CA LEU A 508 -15.54 3.51 22.36
C LEU A 508 -16.27 3.53 23.70
#